data_AF-A0A0N1J5E6-F1
#
_entry.id   AF-A0A0N1J5E6-F1
#
_cell.length_a   1.000
_cell.length_b   1.000
_cell.length_c   1.000
_cell.angle_alpha   90.00
_cell.angle_beta   90.00
_cell.angle_gamma   90.00
#
_symmetry.space_group_name_H-M   'P 1'
#
loop_
_entity.id
_entity.type
_entity.pdbx_description
1 polymer ?
#
loop_
_entity_poly.entity_id
_entity_poly.type
_entity_poly.pdbx_seq_one_letter_code
_entity_poly.pdbx_strand_id
1 'polypeptide(L)' 'MNLGVKQESFRIEMMMTSLRNECVNLCCKDFSQMELTKDEVHCIDRCSWRYLHTNKIISNALDRSNQGAKKKL' A
#
# COMPACT_ATOMS: atom_id res chain seq x y z
N MET A 1 16.31 1.09 21.76
CA MET A 1 15.31 1.16 20.67
C MET A 1 15.58 0.01 19.71
N ASN A 2 14.60 -0.86 19.45
CA ASN A 2 14.80 -2.11 18.69
C ASN A 2 14.91 -1.84 17.18
N LEU A 3 16.00 -2.28 16.55
CA LEU A 3 16.29 -2.05 15.13
C LEU A 3 15.26 -2.74 14.21
N GLY A 4 14.79 -3.93 14.56
CA GLY A 4 13.76 -4.64 13.79
C GLY A 4 12.42 -3.90 13.82
N VAL A 5 12.06 -3.33 14.97
CA VAL A 5 10.86 -2.48 15.08
C VAL A 5 10.99 -1.25 14.18
N LYS A 6 12.16 -0.59 14.16
CA LYS A 6 12.39 0.57 13.26
C LYS A 6 12.22 0.20 11.79
N GLN A 7 12.76 -0.94 11.36
CA GLN A 7 12.67 -1.37 9.96
C GLN A 7 11.22 -1.65 9.54
N GLU A 8 10.44 -2.35 10.38
CA GLU A 8 9.03 -2.60 10.07
C GLU A 8 8.19 -1.32 10.11
N SER A 9 8.46 -0.40 11.04
CA SER A 9 7.81 0.91 11.06
C SER A 9 8.06 1.69 9.76
N PHE A 10 9.31 1.73 9.30
CA PHE A 10 9.66 2.39 8.04
C PHE A 10 8.99 1.72 6.83
N ARG A 11 8.93 0.38 6.80
CA ARG A 11 8.27 -0.36 5.72
C ARG A 11 6.77 -0.03 5.65
N ILE A 12 6.11 0.03 6.80
CA ILE A 12 4.70 0.43 6.90
C ILE A 12 4.52 1.88 6.45
N GLU A 13 5.37 2.80 6.89
CA GLU A 13 5.31 4.21 6.51
C GLU A 13 5.44 4.42 5.00
N MET A 14 6.40 3.75 4.36
CA MET A 14 6.59 3.78 2.92
C MET A 14 5.38 3.21 2.16
N MET A 15 4.80 2.12 2.67
CA MET A 15 3.59 1.52 2.10
C MET A 15 2.40 2.48 2.21
N MET A 16 2.19 3.10 3.37
CA MET A 16 1.08 4.03 3.62
C MET A 16 1.21 5.31 2.80
N THR A 17 2.44 5.83 2.64
CA THR A 17 2.73 6.99 1.79
C THR A 17 2.41 6.69 0.33
N SER A 18 2.82 5.52 -0.16
CA SER A 18 2.55 5.09 -1.53
C SER A 18 1.06 4.88 -1.77
N LEU A 19 0.35 4.22 -0.84
CA LEU A 19 -1.09 4.03 -0.88
C LEU A 19 -1.83 5.36 -0.97
N ARG A 20 -1.47 6.32 -0.10
CA ARG A 20 -2.07 7.66 -0.11
C ARG A 20 -1.89 8.32 -1.47
N ASN A 21 -0.68 8.34 -2.00
CA ASN A 21 -0.38 9.01 -3.26
C ASN A 21 -1.14 8.37 -4.43
N GLU A 22 -1.13 7.05 -4.54
CA GLU A 22 -1.85 6.32 -5.60
C GLU A 22 -3.37 6.57 -5.53
N CYS A 23 -3.96 6.44 -4.35
CA CYS A 23 -5.40 6.58 -4.21
C CYS A 23 -5.88 8.03 -4.34
N VAL A 24 -5.12 9.01 -3.87
CA VAL A 24 -5.43 10.42 -4.11
C VAL A 24 -5.30 10.76 -5.59
N ASN A 25 -4.23 10.35 -6.27
CA ASN A 25 -4.05 10.62 -7.70
C ASN A 25 -5.13 9.97 -8.57
N LEU A 26 -5.63 8.79 -8.17
CA LEU A 26 -6.69 8.09 -8.89
C LEU A 26 -8.07 8.72 -8.66
N CYS A 27 -8.38 9.08 -7.41
CA CYS A 27 -9.73 9.42 -6.98
C CYS A 27 -10.00 10.92 -6.90
N CYS A 28 -9.02 11.73 -6.51
CA CYS A 28 -9.16 13.17 -6.34
C CYS A 28 -8.60 13.89 -7.57
N LYS A 29 -9.50 14.51 -8.35
CA LYS A 29 -9.11 15.28 -9.56
C LYS A 29 -9.19 16.78 -9.36
N ASP A 30 -9.98 17.21 -8.39
CA ASP A 30 -10.19 18.62 -8.07
C ASP A 30 -9.90 18.84 -6.58
N PHE A 31 -9.02 19.81 -6.31
CA PHE A 31 -8.66 20.23 -4.96
C PHE A 31 -9.16 21.65 -4.67
N SER A 32 -10.09 22.17 -5.48
CA SER A 32 -10.73 23.47 -5.28
C SER A 32 -11.58 23.53 -4.01
N GLN A 33 -12.07 22.38 -3.56
CA GLN A 33 -12.83 22.23 -2.32
C GLN A 33 -11.93 21.70 -1.18
N MET A 34 -12.16 22.21 0.03
CA MET A 34 -11.44 21.77 1.24
C MET A 34 -11.85 20.38 1.72
N GLU A 35 -12.98 19.85 1.25
CA GLU A 35 -13.54 18.57 1.66
C GLU A 35 -13.65 17.63 0.46
N LEU A 36 -13.45 16.33 0.73
CA LEU A 36 -13.68 15.28 -0.25
C LEU A 36 -15.17 15.06 -0.45
N THR A 37 -15.58 14.93 -1.70
CA THR A 37 -16.94 14.52 -2.04
C THR A 37 -17.19 13.08 -1.58
N LYS A 38 -18.47 12.71 -1.42
CA LYS A 38 -18.87 11.33 -1.08
C LYS A 38 -18.31 10.30 -2.07
N ASP A 39 -18.28 10.64 -3.35
CA ASP A 39 -17.78 9.77 -4.41
C ASP A 39 -16.26 9.58 -4.32
N GLU A 40 -15.52 10.65 -4.02
CA GLU A 40 -14.07 10.58 -3.78
C GLU A 40 -13.75 9.71 -2.56
N VAL A 41 -14.48 9.88 -1.46
CA VAL A 41 -14.31 9.05 -0.26
C VAL A 41 -14.57 7.57 -0.58
N HIS A 42 -15.66 7.25 -1.27
CA HIS A 42 -15.96 5.88 -1.69
C HIS A 42 -14.92 5.30 -2.66
N CYS A 43 -14.37 6.14 -3.54
CA CYS A 43 -13.28 5.75 -4.43
C CYS A 43 -12.01 5.43 -3.64
N ILE A 44 -11.62 6.29 -2.70
CA ILE A 44 -10.42 6.11 -1.87
C ILE A 44 -10.53 4.84 -1.02
N ASP A 45 -11.70 4.57 -0.42
CA ASP A 45 -11.92 3.34 0.36
C ASP A 45 -11.71 2.08 -0.50
N ARG A 46 -12.32 2.04 -1.69
CA ARG A 46 -12.17 0.93 -2.63
C ARG A 46 -10.74 0.81 -3.15
N CYS A 47 -10.07 1.92 -3.42
CA CYS A 47 -8.68 1.95 -3.84
C CYS A 47 -7.75 1.39 -2.76
N SER A 48 -7.92 1.85 -1.52
CA SER A 48 -7.12 1.45 -0.36
C SER A 48 -7.22 -0.07 -0.13
N TRP A 49 -8.44 -0.61 -0.18
CA TRP A 49 -8.65 -2.04 -0.05
C TRP A 49 -7.94 -2.84 -1.16
N ARG A 50 -8.09 -2.40 -2.43
CA ARG A 50 -7.45 -3.06 -3.57
C ARG A 50 -5.93 -2.99 -3.51
N TYR A 51 -5.38 -1.85 -3.11
CA TYR A 51 -3.94 -1.65 -2.98
C TYR A 51 -3.34 -2.60 -1.94
N LEU A 52 -3.90 -2.64 -0.72
CA LEU A 52 -3.42 -3.50 0.35
C LEU A 52 -3.59 -4.99 0.01
N HIS A 53 -4.72 -5.36 -0.59
CA HIS A 53 -4.96 -6.73 -1.04
C HIS A 53 -3.93 -7.15 -2.10
N THR A 54 -3.65 -6.29 -3.07
CA THR A 54 -2.65 -6.54 -4.11
C THR A 54 -1.24 -6.62 -3.53
N ASN A 55 -0.89 -5.72 -2.60
CA ASN A 55 0.40 -5.74 -1.91
C ASN A 55 0.62 -7.05 -1.15
N LYS A 56 -0.43 -7.58 -0.49
CA LYS A 56 -0.39 -8.90 0.17
C LYS A 56 -0.17 -10.04 -0.82
N ILE A 57 -0.84 -10.04 -1.97
CA ILE A 57 -0.65 -11.05 -3.02
C ILE A 57 0.79 -11.03 -3.52
N ILE A 58 1.33 -9.84 -3.83
CA ILE A 58 2.70 -9.68 -4.33
C ILE A 58 3.71 -10.14 -3.29
N SER A 59 3.56 -9.71 -2.03
CA SER A 59 4.45 -10.11 -0.94
C SER A 59 4.49 -11.63 -0.78
N ASN A 60 3.32 -12.28 -0.77
CA ASN A 60 3.23 -13.74 -0.70
C ASN A 60 3.89 -14.44 -1.90
N ALA A 61 3.77 -13.87 -3.11
CA ALA A 61 4.40 -14.42 -4.31
C ALA A 61 5.93 -14.31 -4.26
N LEU A 62 6.46 -13.17 -3.78
CA LEU A 62 7.89 -12.96 -3.59
C LEU A 62 8.47 -13.90 -2.53
N ASP A 63 7.75 -14.12 -1.41
CA ASP A 63 8.17 -15.06 -0.36
C ASP A 63 8.24 -16.50 -0.88
N ARG A 64 7.25 -16.93 -1.68
CA ARG A 64 7.26 -18.24 -2.34
C ARG A 64 8.44 -18.38 -3.30
N SER A 65 8.73 -17.34 -4.09
CA SER A 65 9.88 -17.33 -5.00
C SER A 65 11.21 -17.48 -4.24
N ASN A 66 11.39 -16.74 -3.16
CA ASN A 66 12.60 -16.79 -2.33
C ASN A 66 12.80 -18.16 -1.65
N GLN A 67 11.72 -18.83 -1.25
CA GLN A 67 11.80 -20.20 -0.70
C GLN A 67 12.14 -21.24 -1.78
N GLY A 68 11.62 -21.08 -2.99
CA GLY A 68 11.96 -21.94 -4.14
C GLY A 68 13.43 -21.84 -4.55
N ALA A 69 14.03 -20.65 -4.45
CA ALA A 69 15.44 -20.43 -4.72
C ALA A 69 16.37 -21.08 -3.68
N LYS A 70 15.99 -21.06 -2.39
CA LYS A 70 16.78 -21.70 -1.31
C LYS A 70 16.81 -23.22 -1.37
N LYS A 71 15.88 -23.87 -2.08
CA LYS A 71 15.84 -25.33 -2.26
C LYS A 71 16.70 -25.83 -3.45
N LYS A 72 17.27 -24.92 -4.24
CA LYS A 72 18.10 -25.23 -5.41
C LYS A 72 19.60 -24.96 -5.21
N LEU A 73 19.99 -24.59 -3.99
CA LEU A 73 21.37 -24.49 -3.51
C LEU A 73 21.63 -25.65 -2.54
#